data_AF-A0A7V0Y0A6-F1
#
_entry.id   AF-A0A7V0Y0A6-F1
#
_cell.length_a   1.000
_cell.length_b   1.000
_cell.length_c   1.000
_cell.angle_alpha   90.00
_cell.angle_beta   90.00
_cell.angle_gamma   90.00
#
_symmetry.space_group_name_H-M   'P 1'
#
loop_
_entity.id
_entity.type
_entity.pdbx_description
1 polymer ?
#
loop_
_entity_poly.entity_id
_entity_poly.type
_entity_poly.pdbx_seq_one_letter_code
_entity_poly.pdbx_strand_id
1 'polypeptide(L)'
;MLKGRKAVSEIEEFEQQIKKRPDDDRAYVRLAELYARSGNESRAIELYEKAALVFEKKGFLNKAKAVLKQALMLNSEHGKINVLLADYDRQSGLMKDALMRYQTAVNYYAKIGNKLAAINILKKIVEISPGNINFTLKLSSLLVEEKMYHEAEKLLYPLAEELKGTDKVNEYALTLKLLYAATNNDSEVGKNLVNLYLKNSSYSNALAVLQKLIIEDPDAIEFLEKLAFVFEKLGNKQKLIATYKQIASILSKRQSFAEKDDIYRKILELDPHDREALSALKEEGKLRNIITDKIEGTSDELTEQPEEDMDLVIDMDVEVGDIDVENASEERVPGQNLDIETALKESKVFMSYRLFDKAIDRLQSCRDWRNSPEALDILIEGFIELGEM
;
A
#
# COMPACT_ATOMS: atom_id res chain seq x y z
N MET A 1 59.39 -2.17 -1.43
CA MET A 1 58.90 -0.86 -0.96
C MET A 1 59.08 0.30 -1.96
N LEU A 2 59.79 0.16 -3.08
CA LEU A 2 60.01 1.26 -4.05
C LEU A 2 58.80 1.57 -4.97
N LYS A 3 57.95 0.58 -5.28
CA LYS A 3 56.76 0.78 -6.15
C LYS A 3 55.69 1.70 -5.52
N GLY A 4 55.52 1.65 -4.19
CA GLY A 4 54.54 2.48 -3.49
C GLY A 4 54.92 3.96 -3.44
N ARG A 5 56.20 4.28 -3.17
CA ARG A 5 56.68 5.68 -3.13
C ARG A 5 56.62 6.37 -4.50
N LYS A 6 56.92 5.63 -5.59
CA LYS A 6 56.83 6.17 -6.95
C LYS A 6 55.38 6.48 -7.36
N ALA A 7 54.43 5.61 -7.02
CA ALA A 7 53.01 5.83 -7.29
C ALA A 7 52.44 7.04 -6.52
N VAL A 8 52.83 7.24 -5.25
CA VAL A 8 52.41 8.41 -4.47
C VAL A 8 52.95 9.70 -5.09
N SER A 9 54.22 9.72 -5.50
CA SER A 9 54.82 10.88 -6.18
C SER A 9 54.16 11.21 -7.53
N GLU A 10 53.75 10.19 -8.29
CA GLU A 10 53.05 10.38 -9.58
C GLU A 10 51.61 10.89 -9.36
N ILE A 11 50.91 10.44 -8.31
CA ILE A 11 49.58 10.93 -7.94
C ILE A 11 49.62 12.44 -7.65
N GLU A 12 50.55 12.89 -6.81
CA GLU A 12 50.68 14.31 -6.45
C GLU A 12 50.97 15.20 -7.67
N GLU A 13 51.79 14.72 -8.62
CA GLU A 13 52.10 15.44 -9.85
C GLU A 13 50.84 15.64 -10.72
N PHE A 14 50.06 14.57 -10.95
CA PHE A 14 48.83 14.65 -11.73
C PHE A 14 47.73 15.45 -11.02
N GLU A 15 47.65 15.41 -9.68
CA GLU A 15 46.76 16.29 -8.92
C GLU A 15 47.10 17.77 -9.13
N GLN A 16 48.39 18.13 -9.09
CA GLN A 16 48.84 19.49 -9.39
C GLN A 16 48.58 19.89 -10.85
N GLN A 17 48.76 18.96 -11.78
CA GLN A 17 48.48 19.19 -13.20
C GLN A 17 47.00 19.53 -13.42
N ILE A 18 46.08 18.76 -12.83
CA ILE A 18 44.65 19.00 -12.90
C ILE A 18 44.27 20.34 -12.27
N LYS A 19 44.91 20.73 -11.16
CA LYS A 19 44.69 22.05 -10.55
C LYS A 19 45.08 23.19 -11.49
N LYS A 20 46.14 23.02 -12.29
CA LYS A 20 46.61 24.02 -13.26
C LYS A 20 45.83 23.98 -14.58
N ARG A 21 45.38 22.79 -14.99
CA ARG A 21 44.65 22.54 -16.24
C ARG A 21 43.44 21.65 -15.97
N PRO A 22 42.30 22.23 -15.52
CA PRO A 22 41.09 21.47 -15.20
C PRO A 22 40.40 20.83 -16.41
N ASP A 23 40.85 21.11 -17.62
CA ASP A 23 40.35 20.57 -18.89
C ASP A 23 41.26 19.46 -19.46
N ASP A 24 42.26 19.00 -18.70
CA ASP A 24 43.18 17.94 -19.13
C ASP A 24 42.59 16.54 -18.92
N ASP A 25 41.86 16.05 -19.94
CA ASP A 25 41.24 14.71 -19.94
C ASP A 25 42.24 13.59 -19.68
N ARG A 26 43.46 13.70 -20.23
CA ARG A 26 44.49 12.66 -20.10
C ARG A 26 45.02 12.61 -18.67
N ALA A 27 45.20 13.76 -18.03
CA ALA A 27 45.61 13.83 -16.63
C ALA A 27 44.57 13.17 -15.71
N TYR A 28 43.27 13.40 -15.94
CA TYR A 28 42.22 12.71 -15.19
C TYR A 28 42.24 11.19 -15.38
N VAL A 29 42.36 10.69 -16.62
CA VAL A 29 42.44 9.24 -16.90
C VAL A 29 43.67 8.62 -16.24
N ARG A 30 44.84 9.26 -16.34
CA ARG A 30 46.07 8.75 -15.72
C ARG A 30 45.98 8.73 -14.20
N LEU A 31 45.43 9.77 -13.60
CA LEU A 31 45.22 9.80 -12.15
C LEU A 31 44.23 8.71 -11.71
N ALA A 32 43.14 8.48 -12.46
CA ALA A 32 42.19 7.41 -12.19
C ALA A 32 42.84 6.02 -12.26
N GLU A 33 43.67 5.75 -13.27
CA GLU A 33 44.44 4.50 -13.41
C GLU A 33 45.39 4.28 -12.23
N LEU A 34 46.05 5.35 -11.74
CA LEU A 34 46.92 5.28 -10.57
C LEU A 34 46.14 4.93 -9.30
N TYR A 35 45.00 5.59 -9.07
CA TYR A 35 44.14 5.27 -7.93
C TYR A 35 43.57 3.85 -8.01
N ALA A 36 43.15 3.40 -9.19
CA ALA A 36 42.67 2.03 -9.41
C ALA A 36 43.75 0.99 -9.05
N ARG A 37 45.00 1.21 -9.50
CA ARG A 37 46.15 0.35 -9.16
C ARG A 37 46.51 0.37 -7.68
N SER A 38 46.23 1.47 -6.99
CA SER A 38 46.43 1.61 -5.55
C SER A 38 45.32 0.97 -4.71
N GLY A 39 44.26 0.44 -5.34
CA GLY A 39 43.09 -0.13 -4.67
C GLY A 39 42.06 0.90 -4.20
N ASN A 40 42.26 2.19 -4.51
CA ASN A 40 41.29 3.24 -4.19
C ASN A 40 40.25 3.38 -5.32
N GLU A 41 39.33 2.42 -5.35
CA GLU A 41 38.28 2.32 -6.35
C GLU A 41 37.41 3.58 -6.40
N SER A 42 36.93 4.07 -5.26
CA SER A 42 36.00 5.21 -5.20
C SER A 42 36.62 6.46 -5.85
N ARG A 43 37.89 6.77 -5.55
CA ARG A 43 38.59 7.89 -6.20
C ARG A 43 38.82 7.65 -7.68
N ALA A 44 39.16 6.43 -8.08
CA ALA A 44 39.34 6.09 -9.49
C ALA A 44 38.05 6.34 -10.29
N ILE A 45 36.90 5.88 -9.78
CA ILE A 45 35.60 6.08 -10.40
C ILE A 45 35.28 7.58 -10.51
N GLU A 46 35.44 8.37 -9.44
CA GLU A 46 35.21 9.83 -9.47
C GLU A 46 36.06 10.53 -10.56
N LEU A 47 37.30 10.10 -10.74
CA LEU A 47 38.21 10.68 -11.73
C LEU A 47 37.88 10.23 -13.16
N TYR A 48 37.46 8.98 -13.35
CA TYR A 48 36.93 8.52 -14.63
C TYR A 48 35.66 9.27 -15.03
N GLU A 49 34.77 9.59 -14.07
CA GLU A 49 33.61 10.46 -14.32
C GLU A 49 34.03 11.86 -14.80
N LYS A 50 35.01 12.48 -14.12
CA LYS A 50 35.54 13.80 -14.51
C LYS A 50 36.19 13.76 -15.89
N ALA A 51 37.01 12.74 -16.18
CA ALA A 51 37.58 12.54 -17.51
C ALA A 51 36.50 12.42 -18.59
N ALA A 52 35.45 11.63 -18.33
CA ALA A 52 34.33 11.47 -19.26
C ALA A 52 33.60 12.79 -19.52
N LEU A 53 33.35 13.60 -18.49
CA LEU A 53 32.74 14.93 -18.64
C LEU A 53 33.62 15.88 -19.48
N VAL A 54 34.94 15.85 -19.30
CA VAL A 54 35.87 16.66 -20.12
C VAL A 54 35.87 16.19 -21.58
N PHE A 55 35.86 14.87 -21.83
CA PHE A 55 35.74 14.32 -23.18
C PHE A 55 34.42 14.71 -23.85
N GLU A 56 33.30 14.63 -23.12
CA GLU A 56 31.98 15.00 -23.60
C GLU A 56 31.93 16.48 -24.00
N LYS A 57 32.43 17.39 -23.15
CA LYS A 57 32.52 18.83 -23.45
C LYS A 57 33.34 19.14 -24.71
N LYS A 58 34.30 18.28 -25.04
CA LYS A 58 35.12 18.38 -26.25
C LYS A 58 34.49 17.68 -27.47
N GLY A 59 33.29 17.10 -27.33
CA GLY A 59 32.60 16.36 -28.39
C GLY A 59 33.11 14.92 -28.60
N PHE A 60 33.98 14.41 -27.73
CA PHE A 60 34.58 13.08 -27.88
C PHE A 60 33.77 11.99 -27.16
N LEU A 61 32.51 11.80 -27.56
CA LEU A 61 31.57 10.87 -26.89
C LEU A 61 32.11 9.42 -26.78
N ASN A 62 32.76 8.90 -27.81
CA ASN A 62 33.33 7.55 -27.79
C ASN A 62 34.47 7.40 -26.77
N LYS A 63 35.26 8.46 -26.55
CA LYS A 63 36.31 8.46 -25.52
C LYS A 63 35.70 8.55 -24.12
N ALA A 64 34.67 9.38 -23.94
CA ALA A 64 33.91 9.42 -22.70
C ALA A 64 33.34 8.05 -22.34
N LYS A 65 32.68 7.37 -23.30
CA LYS A 65 32.19 5.98 -23.13
C LYS A 65 33.31 5.00 -22.76
N ALA A 66 34.46 5.08 -23.42
CA ALA A 66 35.58 4.16 -23.15
C ALA A 66 36.10 4.30 -21.71
N VAL A 67 36.22 5.53 -21.21
CA VAL A 67 36.68 5.79 -19.85
C VAL A 67 35.65 5.36 -18.81
N LEU A 68 34.35 5.60 -19.03
CA LEU A 68 33.30 5.09 -18.14
C LEU A 68 33.23 3.56 -18.13
N LYS A 69 33.53 2.88 -19.25
CA LYS A 69 33.67 1.41 -19.27
C LYS A 69 34.84 0.92 -18.42
N GLN A 70 35.94 1.67 -18.32
CA GLN A 70 37.03 1.36 -17.39
C GLN A 70 36.58 1.49 -15.93
N ALA A 71 35.76 2.50 -15.61
CA ALA A 71 35.17 2.62 -14.28
C ALA A 71 34.29 1.40 -13.93
N LEU A 72 33.49 0.89 -14.89
CA LEU A 72 32.69 -0.33 -14.69
C LEU A 72 33.53 -1.61 -14.55
N MET A 73 34.79 -1.65 -14.97
CA MET A 73 35.67 -2.79 -14.69
C MET A 73 36.04 -2.89 -13.22
N LEU A 74 35.99 -1.76 -12.49
CA LEU A 74 36.19 -1.74 -11.04
C LEU A 74 34.90 -2.09 -10.30
N ASN A 75 33.78 -1.53 -10.75
CA ASN A 75 32.47 -1.78 -10.19
C ASN A 75 31.38 -1.80 -11.28
N SER A 76 30.99 -3.00 -11.67
CA SER A 76 30.02 -3.20 -12.75
C SER A 76 28.61 -2.71 -12.42
N GLU A 77 28.26 -2.66 -11.14
CA GLU A 77 26.93 -2.25 -10.66
C GLU A 77 26.85 -0.75 -10.31
N HIS A 78 27.94 0.02 -10.46
CA HIS A 78 27.95 1.43 -10.05
C HIS A 78 26.85 2.24 -10.75
N GLY A 79 25.84 2.67 -9.98
CA GLY A 79 24.60 3.23 -10.52
C GLY A 79 24.82 4.43 -11.42
N LYS A 80 25.56 5.44 -10.95
CA LYS A 80 25.79 6.70 -11.70
C LYS A 80 26.49 6.47 -13.03
N ILE A 81 27.46 5.54 -13.08
CA ILE A 81 28.22 5.24 -14.31
C ILE A 81 27.32 4.54 -15.32
N ASN A 82 26.49 3.60 -14.84
CA ASN A 82 25.48 2.95 -15.68
C ASN A 82 24.48 3.95 -16.25
N VAL A 83 24.02 4.95 -15.48
CA VAL A 83 23.16 6.03 -16.00
C VAL A 83 23.87 6.84 -17.09
N LEU A 84 25.09 7.30 -16.85
CA LEU A 84 25.84 8.10 -17.84
C LEU A 84 26.07 7.33 -19.15
N LEU A 85 26.47 6.06 -19.06
CA LEU A 85 26.62 5.22 -20.25
C LEU A 85 25.28 4.97 -20.96
N ALA A 86 24.19 4.79 -20.21
CA ALA A 86 22.86 4.64 -20.77
C ALA A 86 22.37 5.90 -21.51
N ASP A 87 22.64 7.08 -20.96
CA ASP A 87 22.36 8.37 -21.62
C ASP A 87 23.12 8.48 -22.94
N TYR A 88 24.42 8.14 -22.95
CA TYR A 88 25.21 8.14 -24.17
C TYR A 88 24.78 7.07 -25.19
N ASP A 89 24.33 5.90 -24.72
CA ASP A 89 23.80 4.83 -25.58
C ASP A 89 22.46 5.25 -26.19
N ARG A 90 21.56 5.88 -25.42
CA ARG A 90 20.31 6.49 -25.90
C ARG A 90 20.58 7.57 -26.96
N GLN A 91 21.51 8.48 -26.71
CA GLN A 91 21.90 9.52 -27.68
C GLN A 91 22.44 8.92 -28.99
N SER A 92 23.09 7.76 -28.91
CA SER A 92 23.63 7.05 -30.08
C SER A 92 22.60 6.13 -30.77
N GLY A 93 21.33 6.12 -30.32
CA GLY A 93 20.28 5.24 -30.84
C GLY A 93 20.38 3.77 -30.39
N LEU A 94 21.30 3.45 -29.47
CA LEU A 94 21.50 2.10 -28.92
C LEU A 94 20.51 1.82 -27.78
N MET A 95 19.20 1.83 -28.10
CA MET A 95 18.13 1.78 -27.10
C MET A 95 18.16 0.53 -26.22
N LYS A 96 18.53 -0.63 -26.79
CA LYS A 96 18.64 -1.89 -26.03
C LYS A 96 19.74 -1.84 -24.97
N ASP A 97 20.92 -1.32 -25.34
CA ASP A 97 22.05 -1.15 -24.41
C ASP A 97 21.72 -0.13 -23.32
N ALA A 98 21.11 0.99 -23.71
CA ALA A 98 20.65 2.01 -22.77
C ALA A 98 19.66 1.42 -21.76
N LEU A 99 18.67 0.66 -22.23
CA LEU A 99 17.66 0.04 -21.38
C LEU A 99 18.28 -0.94 -20.36
N MET A 100 19.26 -1.76 -20.79
CA MET A 100 19.93 -2.72 -19.93
C MET A 100 20.76 -2.02 -18.83
N ARG A 101 21.44 -0.93 -19.18
CA ARG A 101 22.20 -0.11 -18.23
C ARG A 101 21.31 0.65 -17.26
N TYR A 102 20.22 1.24 -17.73
CA TYR A 102 19.25 1.89 -16.85
C TYR A 102 18.65 0.91 -15.85
N GLN A 103 18.31 -0.32 -16.27
CA GLN A 103 17.83 -1.35 -15.34
C GLN A 103 18.86 -1.69 -14.26
N THR A 104 20.15 -1.80 -14.64
CA THR A 104 21.24 -2.00 -13.68
C THR A 104 21.29 -0.84 -12.67
N ALA A 105 21.18 0.40 -13.13
CA ALA A 105 21.17 1.56 -12.26
C ALA A 105 19.93 1.63 -11.36
N VAL A 106 18.73 1.31 -11.86
CA VAL A 106 17.50 1.22 -11.05
C VAL A 106 17.68 0.22 -9.93
N ASN A 107 18.21 -0.97 -10.22
CA ASN A 107 18.44 -2.00 -9.20
C ASN A 107 19.45 -1.55 -8.15
N TYR A 108 20.53 -0.88 -8.56
CA TYR A 108 21.51 -0.28 -7.65
C TYR A 108 20.86 0.74 -6.71
N TYR A 109 20.14 1.73 -7.26
CA TYR A 109 19.53 2.80 -6.46
C TYR A 109 18.41 2.31 -5.57
N ALA A 110 17.62 1.32 -6.01
CA ALA A 110 16.64 0.64 -5.19
C ALA A 110 17.29 -0.09 -4.00
N LYS A 111 18.41 -0.81 -4.24
CA LYS A 111 19.14 -1.56 -3.20
C LYS A 111 19.68 -0.65 -2.10
N ILE A 112 20.12 0.56 -2.44
CA ILE A 112 20.63 1.52 -1.45
C ILE A 112 19.55 2.45 -0.89
N GLY A 113 18.27 2.19 -1.18
CA GLY A 113 17.14 2.96 -0.68
C GLY A 113 16.94 4.34 -1.33
N ASN A 114 17.71 4.69 -2.37
CA ASN A 114 17.54 5.95 -3.09
C ASN A 114 16.45 5.84 -4.15
N LYS A 115 15.20 5.85 -3.69
CA LYS A 115 14.02 5.66 -4.53
C LYS A 115 13.81 6.79 -5.54
N LEU A 116 14.10 8.05 -5.19
CA LEU A 116 14.01 9.18 -6.13
C LEU A 116 14.92 9.02 -7.35
N ALA A 117 16.16 8.55 -7.15
CA ALA A 117 17.05 8.26 -8.27
C ALA A 117 16.50 7.12 -9.14
N ALA A 118 15.99 6.05 -8.51
CA ALA A 118 15.37 4.94 -9.24
C ALA A 118 14.14 5.39 -10.05
N ILE A 119 13.28 6.25 -9.50
CA ILE A 119 12.11 6.84 -10.17
C ILE A 119 12.55 7.64 -11.40
N ASN A 120 13.53 8.53 -11.26
CA ASN A 120 14.02 9.34 -12.37
C ASN A 120 14.59 8.48 -13.52
N ILE A 121 15.25 7.37 -13.19
CA ILE A 121 15.77 6.44 -14.21
C ILE A 121 14.63 5.63 -14.84
N LEU A 122 13.64 5.19 -14.05
CA LEU A 122 12.47 4.48 -14.57
C LEU A 122 11.64 5.36 -15.51
N LYS A 123 11.52 6.67 -15.26
CA LYS A 123 10.92 7.63 -16.21
C LYS A 123 11.63 7.57 -17.56
N LYS A 124 12.97 7.57 -17.58
CA LYS A 124 13.75 7.41 -18.82
C LYS A 124 13.52 6.06 -19.50
N ILE A 125 13.31 4.98 -18.73
CA ILE A 125 12.99 3.65 -19.26
C ILE A 125 11.62 3.65 -19.94
N VAL A 126 10.59 4.22 -19.29
CA VAL A 126 9.24 4.32 -19.84
C VAL A 126 9.21 5.21 -21.09
N GLU A 127 9.99 6.29 -21.15
CA GLU A 127 10.16 7.08 -22.38
C GLU A 127 10.72 6.27 -23.56
N ILE A 128 11.65 5.34 -23.29
CA ILE A 128 12.23 4.47 -24.33
C ILE A 128 11.23 3.39 -24.76
N SER A 129 10.31 2.98 -23.88
CA SER A 129 9.36 1.88 -24.12
C SER A 129 7.97 2.22 -23.57
N PRO A 130 7.24 3.18 -24.19
CA PRO A 130 6.02 3.77 -23.63
C PRO A 130 4.81 2.81 -23.54
N GLY A 131 4.88 1.63 -24.15
CA GLY A 131 3.85 0.58 -24.04
C GLY A 131 4.24 -0.61 -23.17
N ASN A 132 5.39 -0.55 -22.47
CA ASN A 132 5.81 -1.66 -21.62
C ASN A 132 5.12 -1.59 -20.25
N ILE A 133 4.05 -2.38 -20.10
CA ILE A 133 3.23 -2.46 -18.89
C ILE A 133 4.06 -2.70 -17.63
N ASN A 134 5.06 -3.59 -17.68
CA ASN A 134 5.88 -3.92 -16.52
C ASN A 134 6.73 -2.73 -16.03
N PHE A 135 7.29 -1.94 -16.96
CA PHE A 135 8.04 -0.75 -16.58
C PHE A 135 7.14 0.36 -16.06
N THR A 136 5.96 0.55 -16.67
CA THR A 136 4.95 1.49 -16.17
C THR A 136 4.51 1.12 -14.76
N LEU A 137 4.17 -0.15 -14.51
CA LEU A 137 3.78 -0.63 -13.18
C LEU A 137 4.91 -0.49 -12.15
N LYS A 138 6.16 -0.78 -12.51
CA LYS A 138 7.31 -0.61 -11.62
C LYS A 138 7.54 0.86 -11.26
N LEU A 139 7.39 1.76 -12.22
CA LEU A 139 7.45 3.21 -11.97
C LEU A 139 6.29 3.66 -11.08
N SER A 140 5.06 3.30 -11.42
CA SER A 140 3.87 3.68 -10.66
C SER A 140 3.89 3.16 -9.22
N SER A 141 4.38 1.93 -9.00
CA SER A 141 4.54 1.38 -7.64
C SER A 141 5.46 2.25 -6.78
N LEU A 142 6.64 2.64 -7.32
CA LEU A 142 7.56 3.52 -6.59
C LEU A 142 7.00 4.93 -6.40
N LEU A 143 6.26 5.46 -7.38
CA LEU A 143 5.59 6.75 -7.24
C LEU A 143 4.55 6.73 -6.11
N VAL A 144 3.74 5.67 -6.01
CA VAL A 144 2.76 5.50 -4.93
C VAL A 144 3.44 5.35 -3.58
N GLU A 145 4.51 4.56 -3.48
CA GLU A 145 5.29 4.41 -2.24
C GLU A 145 5.88 5.75 -1.75
N GLU A 146 6.36 6.57 -2.68
CA GLU A 146 6.92 7.90 -2.38
C GLU A 146 5.85 9.01 -2.34
N LYS A 147 4.57 8.63 -2.26
CA LYS A 147 3.41 9.54 -2.18
C LYS A 147 3.30 10.54 -3.33
N MET A 148 3.91 10.24 -4.48
CA MET A 148 3.86 11.03 -5.72
C MET A 148 2.60 10.68 -6.53
N TYR A 149 1.43 10.79 -5.89
CA TYR A 149 0.16 10.23 -6.39
C TYR A 149 -0.28 10.80 -7.74
N HIS A 150 -0.17 12.12 -7.93
CA HIS A 150 -0.57 12.76 -9.19
C HIS A 150 0.20 12.24 -10.42
N GLU A 151 1.49 11.92 -10.26
CA GLU A 151 2.27 11.33 -11.34
C GLU A 151 1.90 9.85 -11.57
N ALA A 152 1.62 9.11 -10.50
CA ALA A 152 1.17 7.73 -10.58
C ALA A 152 -0.18 7.64 -11.31
N GLU A 153 -1.15 8.49 -10.97
CA GLU A 153 -2.46 8.56 -11.61
C GLU A 153 -2.36 8.80 -13.12
N LYS A 154 -1.53 9.75 -13.55
CA LYS A 154 -1.30 10.04 -14.98
C LYS A 154 -0.84 8.82 -15.78
N LEU A 155 -0.12 7.90 -15.15
CA LEU A 155 0.34 6.66 -15.77
C LEU A 155 -0.69 5.54 -15.65
N LEU A 156 -1.40 5.46 -14.52
CA LEU A 156 -2.26 4.34 -14.16
C LEU A 156 -3.66 4.42 -14.79
N TYR A 157 -4.25 5.61 -14.92
CA TYR A 157 -5.56 5.76 -15.59
C TYR A 157 -5.58 5.24 -17.04
N PRO A 158 -4.68 5.70 -17.95
CA PRO A 158 -4.69 5.18 -19.31
C PRO A 158 -4.34 3.70 -19.37
N LEU A 159 -3.46 3.22 -18.48
CA LEU A 159 -3.11 1.81 -18.38
C LEU A 159 -4.30 0.95 -17.92
N ALA A 160 -5.10 1.44 -16.97
CA ALA A 160 -6.30 0.74 -16.50
C ALA A 160 -7.32 0.59 -17.64
N GLU A 161 -7.56 1.65 -18.41
CA GLU A 161 -8.45 1.61 -19.57
C GLU A 161 -7.93 0.68 -20.68
N GLU A 162 -6.61 0.66 -20.94
CA GLU A 162 -6.00 -0.26 -21.92
C GLU A 162 -6.15 -1.73 -21.50
N LEU A 163 -5.99 -2.03 -20.21
CA LEU A 163 -6.01 -3.40 -19.70
C LEU A 163 -7.42 -3.93 -19.44
N LYS A 164 -8.43 -3.05 -19.39
CA LYS A 164 -9.82 -3.41 -19.10
C LYS A 164 -10.36 -4.37 -20.17
N GLY A 165 -10.77 -5.55 -19.72
CA GLY A 165 -11.33 -6.59 -20.60
C GLY A 165 -10.30 -7.40 -21.39
N THR A 166 -9.00 -7.17 -21.15
CA THR A 166 -7.91 -8.01 -21.71
C THR A 166 -7.71 -9.30 -20.89
N ASP A 167 -6.85 -10.18 -21.37
CA ASP A 167 -6.41 -11.40 -20.67
C ASP A 167 -5.36 -11.12 -19.57
N LYS A 168 -4.85 -9.89 -19.48
CA LYS A 168 -3.84 -9.44 -18.51
C LYS A 168 -4.45 -9.09 -17.16
N VAL A 169 -5.15 -10.05 -16.56
CA VAL A 169 -5.93 -9.86 -15.34
C VAL A 169 -5.06 -9.45 -14.15
N ASN A 170 -3.85 -9.97 -14.05
CA ASN A 170 -2.94 -9.69 -12.93
C ASN A 170 -2.40 -8.25 -13.00
N GLU A 171 -1.99 -7.81 -14.19
CA GLU A 171 -1.54 -6.45 -14.45
C GLU A 171 -2.68 -5.46 -14.25
N TYR A 172 -3.89 -5.80 -14.69
CA TYR A 172 -5.08 -4.97 -14.46
C TYR A 172 -5.40 -4.84 -12.97
N ALA A 173 -5.35 -5.95 -12.22
CA ALA A 173 -5.56 -5.95 -10.77
C ALA A 173 -4.51 -5.08 -10.03
N LEU A 174 -3.23 -5.21 -10.41
CA LEU A 174 -2.16 -4.39 -9.84
C LEU A 174 -2.34 -2.91 -10.20
N THR A 175 -2.72 -2.62 -11.45
CA THR A 175 -3.00 -1.24 -11.90
C THR A 175 -4.10 -0.61 -11.06
N LEU A 176 -5.24 -1.29 -10.90
CA LEU A 176 -6.35 -0.79 -10.08
C LEU A 176 -5.96 -0.65 -8.61
N LYS A 177 -5.19 -1.58 -8.05
CA LYS A 177 -4.71 -1.49 -6.65
C LYS A 177 -3.82 -0.26 -6.44
N LEU A 178 -2.87 -0.02 -7.34
CA LEU A 178 -2.00 1.15 -7.28
C LEU A 178 -2.80 2.44 -7.49
N LEU A 179 -3.76 2.42 -8.42
CA LEU A 179 -4.60 3.58 -8.71
C LEU A 179 -5.47 3.92 -7.49
N TYR A 180 -6.10 2.93 -6.87
CA TYR A 180 -6.92 3.10 -5.67
C TYR A 180 -6.13 3.74 -4.52
N ALA A 181 -4.88 3.34 -4.33
CA ALA A 181 -3.99 3.94 -3.35
C ALA A 181 -3.58 5.39 -3.73
N ALA A 182 -3.40 5.67 -5.03
CA ALA A 182 -3.03 7.00 -5.51
C ALA A 182 -4.19 8.00 -5.40
N THR A 183 -5.40 7.57 -5.73
CA THR A 183 -6.61 8.41 -5.75
C THR A 183 -7.26 8.54 -4.37
N ASN A 184 -6.51 8.32 -3.29
CA ASN A 184 -7.00 8.36 -1.91
C ASN A 184 -8.29 7.54 -1.69
N ASN A 185 -8.27 6.28 -2.13
CA ASN A 185 -9.39 5.33 -2.01
C ASN A 185 -10.66 5.70 -2.78
N ASP A 186 -10.54 6.47 -3.89
CA ASP A 186 -11.68 6.81 -4.76
C ASP A 186 -12.70 5.66 -4.98
N SER A 187 -13.97 5.99 -4.76
CA SER A 187 -15.07 5.03 -4.75
C SER A 187 -15.26 4.30 -6.09
N GLU A 188 -15.08 4.99 -7.23
CA GLU A 188 -15.23 4.38 -8.55
C GLU A 188 -14.09 3.40 -8.85
N VAL A 189 -12.85 3.74 -8.49
CA VAL A 189 -11.73 2.80 -8.61
C VAL A 189 -11.94 1.60 -7.68
N GLY A 190 -12.42 1.83 -6.46
CA GLY A 190 -12.76 0.78 -5.51
C GLY A 190 -13.84 -0.17 -6.03
N LYS A 191 -14.92 0.35 -6.62
CA LYS A 191 -15.98 -0.45 -7.28
C LYS A 191 -15.41 -1.38 -8.35
N ASN A 192 -14.55 -0.85 -9.22
CA ASN A 192 -13.92 -1.63 -10.27
C ASN A 192 -13.03 -2.73 -9.70
N LEU A 193 -12.28 -2.44 -8.64
CA LEU A 193 -11.40 -3.39 -7.96
C LEU A 193 -12.20 -4.51 -7.27
N VAL A 194 -13.30 -4.18 -6.59
CA VAL A 194 -14.23 -5.15 -6.00
C VAL A 194 -14.81 -6.06 -7.08
N ASN A 195 -15.36 -5.49 -8.16
CA ASN A 195 -15.94 -6.27 -9.25
C ASN A 195 -14.93 -7.26 -9.86
N LEU A 196 -13.67 -6.83 -10.02
CA LEU A 196 -12.59 -7.68 -10.48
C LEU A 196 -12.29 -8.82 -9.50
N TYR A 197 -12.19 -8.53 -8.20
CA TYR A 197 -11.94 -9.55 -7.19
C TYR A 197 -13.08 -10.56 -7.07
N LEU A 198 -14.34 -10.11 -7.17
CA LEU A 198 -15.50 -11.00 -7.17
C LEU A 198 -15.49 -11.94 -8.39
N LYS A 199 -15.20 -11.41 -9.58
CA LYS A 199 -15.08 -12.21 -10.81
C LYS A 199 -13.98 -13.27 -10.71
N ASN A 200 -12.88 -12.93 -10.03
CA ASN A 200 -11.74 -13.82 -9.83
C ASN A 200 -11.86 -14.69 -8.56
N SER A 201 -13.04 -14.74 -7.91
CA SER A 201 -13.28 -15.48 -6.66
C SER A 201 -12.31 -15.12 -5.51
N SER A 202 -11.70 -13.94 -5.57
CA SER A 202 -10.77 -13.41 -4.56
C SER A 202 -11.56 -12.69 -3.46
N TYR A 203 -12.43 -13.44 -2.77
CA TYR A 203 -13.41 -12.91 -1.82
C TYR A 203 -12.78 -12.12 -0.65
N SER A 204 -11.64 -12.57 -0.13
CA SER A 204 -10.93 -11.87 0.95
C SER A 204 -10.42 -10.49 0.54
N ASN A 205 -9.93 -10.35 -0.70
CA ASN A 205 -9.47 -9.06 -1.22
C ASN A 205 -10.67 -8.14 -1.51
N ALA A 206 -11.77 -8.69 -2.04
CA ALA A 206 -13.02 -7.94 -2.22
C ALA A 206 -13.55 -7.41 -0.88
N LEU A 207 -13.51 -8.23 0.17
CA LEU A 207 -13.94 -7.85 1.52
C LEU A 207 -13.18 -6.61 2.04
N ALA A 208 -11.85 -6.61 1.93
CA ALA A 208 -11.02 -5.52 2.43
C ALA A 208 -11.31 -4.18 1.74
N VAL A 209 -11.59 -4.19 0.43
CA VAL A 209 -11.94 -2.98 -0.31
C VAL A 209 -13.38 -2.56 -0.01
N LEU A 210 -14.33 -3.49 0.05
CA LEU A 210 -15.73 -3.22 0.38
C LEU A 210 -15.89 -2.58 1.75
N GLN A 211 -15.14 -3.03 2.75
CA GLN A 211 -15.17 -2.45 4.10
C GLN A 211 -14.81 -0.96 4.07
N LYS A 212 -13.81 -0.56 3.29
CA LYS A 212 -13.45 0.85 3.15
C LYS A 212 -14.53 1.67 2.44
N LEU A 213 -15.08 1.11 1.35
CA LEU A 213 -16.15 1.77 0.59
C LEU A 213 -17.42 1.98 1.41
N ILE A 214 -17.77 1.05 2.30
CA ILE A 214 -18.95 1.13 3.17
C ILE A 214 -18.74 2.14 4.30
N ILE A 215 -17.50 2.35 4.76
CA ILE A 215 -17.21 3.43 5.74
C ILE A 215 -17.48 4.80 5.11
N GLU A 216 -17.14 4.99 3.84
CA GLU A 216 -17.37 6.24 3.10
C GLU A 216 -18.86 6.44 2.75
N ASP A 217 -19.55 5.38 2.35
CA ASP A 217 -21.00 5.40 2.05
C ASP A 217 -21.71 4.21 2.72
N PRO A 218 -22.14 4.37 4.00
CA PRO A 218 -22.80 3.30 4.75
C PRO A 218 -24.17 2.89 4.19
N ASP A 219 -24.83 3.78 3.46
CA ASP A 219 -26.17 3.59 2.92
C ASP A 219 -26.17 3.03 1.48
N ALA A 220 -24.98 2.76 0.93
CA ALA A 220 -24.81 2.15 -0.39
C ALA A 220 -25.25 0.68 -0.39
N ILE A 221 -26.53 0.44 -0.66
CA ILE A 221 -27.10 -0.91 -0.81
C ILE A 221 -26.27 -1.77 -1.79
N GLU A 222 -25.79 -1.19 -2.90
CA GLU A 222 -24.93 -1.91 -3.86
C GLU A 222 -23.69 -2.53 -3.20
N PHE A 223 -23.04 -1.83 -2.27
CA PHE A 223 -21.86 -2.33 -1.56
C PHE A 223 -22.24 -3.38 -0.52
N LEU A 224 -23.33 -3.17 0.20
CA LEU A 224 -23.85 -4.12 1.18
C LEU A 224 -24.29 -5.44 0.51
N GLU A 225 -24.89 -5.38 -0.68
CA GLU A 225 -25.25 -6.57 -1.46
C GLU A 225 -24.01 -7.36 -1.89
N LYS A 226 -22.97 -6.67 -2.37
CA LYS A 226 -21.69 -7.30 -2.69
C LYS A 226 -21.02 -7.88 -1.44
N LEU A 227 -21.13 -7.21 -0.30
CA LEU A 227 -20.61 -7.70 0.98
C LEU A 227 -21.36 -8.96 1.45
N ALA A 228 -22.69 -8.99 1.32
CA ALA A 228 -23.50 -10.16 1.61
C ALA A 228 -23.10 -11.33 0.71
N PHE A 229 -22.94 -11.11 -0.60
CA PHE A 229 -22.44 -12.13 -1.53
C PHE A 229 -21.06 -12.66 -1.11
N VAL A 230 -20.15 -11.80 -0.67
CA VAL A 230 -18.83 -12.22 -0.16
C VAL A 230 -18.96 -13.07 1.10
N PHE A 231 -19.77 -12.67 2.08
CA PHE A 231 -19.95 -13.46 3.31
C PHE A 231 -20.64 -14.80 3.06
N GLU A 232 -21.57 -14.87 2.11
CA GLU A 232 -22.17 -16.11 1.66
C GLU A 232 -21.10 -17.06 1.10
N LYS A 233 -20.24 -16.57 0.20
CA LYS A 233 -19.15 -17.38 -0.39
C LYS A 233 -18.09 -17.80 0.62
N LEU A 234 -17.85 -16.99 1.65
CA LEU A 234 -16.96 -17.31 2.76
C LEU A 234 -17.61 -18.21 3.83
N GLY A 235 -18.92 -18.50 3.72
CA GLY A 235 -19.66 -19.30 4.70
C GLY A 235 -19.88 -18.61 6.05
N ASN A 236 -19.67 -17.29 6.14
CA ASN A 236 -19.84 -16.55 7.39
C ASN A 236 -21.30 -16.13 7.59
N LYS A 237 -22.11 -17.08 8.02
CA LYS A 237 -23.56 -16.92 8.20
C LYS A 237 -23.94 -15.79 9.18
N GLN A 238 -23.18 -15.63 10.26
CA GLN A 238 -23.44 -14.57 11.26
C GLN A 238 -23.29 -13.17 10.65
N LYS A 239 -22.17 -12.92 9.96
CA LYS A 239 -21.93 -11.63 9.30
C LYS A 239 -22.88 -11.39 8.12
N LEU A 240 -23.27 -12.46 7.40
CA LEU A 240 -24.27 -12.39 6.35
C LEU A 240 -25.62 -11.89 6.88
N ILE A 241 -26.13 -12.50 7.96
CA ILE A 241 -27.39 -12.08 8.59
C ILE A 241 -27.29 -10.63 9.06
N ALA A 242 -26.19 -10.24 9.71
CA ALA A 242 -25.98 -8.85 10.14
C ALA A 242 -26.01 -7.87 8.95
N THR A 243 -25.38 -8.22 7.82
CA THR A 243 -25.38 -7.39 6.61
C THR A 243 -26.78 -7.27 6.01
N TYR A 244 -27.56 -8.36 5.98
CA TYR A 244 -28.95 -8.30 5.52
C TYR A 244 -29.83 -7.43 6.42
N LYS A 245 -29.62 -7.44 7.73
CA LYS A 245 -30.34 -6.54 8.65
C LYS A 245 -30.04 -5.08 8.39
N GLN A 246 -28.78 -4.74 8.09
CA GLN A 246 -28.40 -3.38 7.69
C GLN A 246 -29.11 -2.96 6.39
N ILE A 247 -29.12 -3.82 5.37
CA ILE A 247 -29.86 -3.58 4.12
C ILE A 247 -31.34 -3.35 4.40
N ALA A 248 -31.97 -4.21 5.22
CA ALA A 248 -33.38 -4.08 5.58
C ALA A 248 -33.69 -2.77 6.33
N SER A 249 -32.80 -2.33 7.22
CA SER A 249 -32.92 -1.03 7.92
C SER A 249 -32.91 0.14 6.94
N ILE A 250 -31.96 0.15 5.98
CA ILE A 250 -31.88 1.20 4.95
C ILE A 250 -33.12 1.19 4.05
N LEU A 251 -33.58 0.00 3.63
CA LEU A 251 -34.80 -0.14 2.82
C LEU A 251 -36.04 0.36 3.58
N SER A 252 -36.11 0.14 4.90
CA SER A 252 -37.17 0.68 5.75
C SER A 252 -37.16 2.22 5.76
N LYS A 253 -35.98 2.83 5.91
CA LYS A 253 -35.82 4.30 5.86
C LYS A 253 -36.23 4.87 4.50
N ARG A 254 -35.96 4.12 3.41
CA ARG A 254 -36.35 4.48 2.04
C ARG A 254 -37.82 4.16 1.70
N GLN A 255 -38.58 3.58 2.63
CA GLN A 255 -39.97 3.13 2.44
C GLN A 255 -40.15 2.07 1.34
N SER A 256 -39.08 1.35 1.00
CA SER A 256 -39.08 0.24 0.03
C SER A 256 -39.45 -1.07 0.73
N PHE A 257 -40.69 -1.18 1.23
CA PHE A 257 -41.13 -2.29 2.07
C PHE A 257 -41.11 -3.66 1.36
N ALA A 258 -41.43 -3.71 0.06
CA ALA A 258 -41.39 -4.96 -0.70
C ALA A 258 -39.99 -5.59 -0.77
N GLU A 259 -38.96 -4.78 -1.03
CA GLU A 259 -37.56 -5.24 -1.07
C GLU A 259 -37.07 -5.60 0.33
N LYS A 260 -37.48 -4.84 1.35
CA LYS A 260 -37.18 -5.13 2.77
C LYS A 260 -37.69 -6.52 3.18
N ASP A 261 -38.92 -6.84 2.81
CA ASP A 261 -39.55 -8.13 3.06
C ASP A 261 -38.78 -9.29 2.42
N ASP A 262 -38.32 -9.10 1.18
CA ASP A 262 -37.52 -10.10 0.49
C ASP A 262 -36.19 -10.36 1.22
N ILE A 263 -35.56 -9.32 1.78
CA ILE A 263 -34.35 -9.46 2.61
C ILE A 263 -34.65 -10.21 3.92
N TYR A 264 -35.75 -9.91 4.61
CA TYR A 264 -36.12 -10.65 5.83
C TYR A 264 -36.45 -12.12 5.57
N ARG A 265 -37.06 -12.44 4.42
CA ARG A 265 -37.26 -13.84 4.01
C ARG A 265 -35.92 -14.56 3.83
N LYS A 266 -34.93 -13.92 3.18
CA LYS A 266 -33.56 -14.47 3.09
C LYS A 266 -32.92 -14.67 4.46
N ILE A 267 -33.15 -13.76 5.41
CA ILE A 267 -32.69 -13.94 6.80
C ILE A 267 -33.33 -15.19 7.42
N LEU A 268 -34.64 -15.41 7.27
CA LEU A 268 -35.33 -16.58 7.82
C LEU A 268 -34.96 -17.91 7.16
N GLU A 269 -34.57 -17.90 5.89
CA GLU A 269 -34.00 -19.09 5.23
C GLU A 269 -32.67 -19.49 5.88
N LEU A 270 -31.88 -18.50 6.31
CA LEU A 270 -30.64 -18.74 7.03
C LEU A 270 -30.93 -19.09 8.50
N ASP A 271 -31.66 -18.26 9.23
CA ASP A 271 -32.05 -18.49 10.62
C ASP A 271 -33.57 -18.42 10.79
N PRO A 272 -34.27 -19.57 10.79
CA PRO A 272 -35.72 -19.62 10.93
C PRO A 272 -36.27 -19.04 12.24
N HIS A 273 -35.41 -18.81 13.23
CA HIS A 273 -35.78 -18.31 14.55
C HIS A 273 -35.36 -16.84 14.77
N ASP A 274 -34.90 -16.14 13.74
CA ASP A 274 -34.52 -14.73 13.85
C ASP A 274 -35.75 -13.90 14.24
N ARG A 275 -35.71 -13.36 15.47
CA ARG A 275 -36.85 -12.66 16.09
C ARG A 275 -37.21 -11.38 15.34
N GLU A 276 -36.22 -10.67 14.84
CA GLU A 276 -36.38 -9.39 14.17
C GLU A 276 -37.10 -9.59 12.83
N ALA A 277 -36.62 -10.52 12.01
CA ALA A 277 -37.26 -10.86 10.73
C ALA A 277 -38.69 -11.40 10.91
N LEU A 278 -38.92 -12.25 11.92
CA LEU A 278 -40.27 -12.74 12.24
C LEU A 278 -41.22 -11.64 12.71
N SER A 279 -40.72 -10.66 13.48
CA SER A 279 -41.54 -9.54 13.96
C SER A 279 -41.90 -8.62 12.81
N ALA A 280 -40.90 -8.21 12.02
CA ALA A 280 -41.09 -7.29 10.91
C ALA A 280 -42.11 -7.79 9.87
N LEU A 281 -42.00 -9.07 9.46
CA LEU A 281 -42.95 -9.65 8.49
C LEU A 281 -44.37 -9.81 9.06
N LYS A 282 -44.52 -10.04 10.37
CA LYS A 282 -45.84 -10.15 11.02
C LYS A 282 -46.50 -8.80 11.21
N GLU A 283 -45.75 -7.78 11.59
CA GLU A 283 -46.26 -6.41 11.73
C GLU A 283 -46.71 -5.86 10.37
N GLU A 284 -45.94 -6.11 9.31
CA GLU A 284 -46.33 -5.68 7.98
C GLU A 284 -47.55 -6.45 7.45
N GLY A 285 -47.65 -7.75 7.71
CA GLY A 285 -48.88 -8.51 7.41
C GLY A 285 -50.12 -7.94 8.10
N LYS A 286 -49.98 -7.44 9.33
CA LYS A 286 -51.06 -6.74 10.05
C LYS A 286 -51.34 -5.37 9.45
N LEU A 287 -50.32 -4.56 9.16
CA LEU A 287 -50.46 -3.25 8.50
C LEU A 287 -51.13 -3.36 7.14
N ARG A 288 -50.72 -4.34 6.32
CA ARG A 288 -51.33 -4.62 5.02
C ARG A 288 -52.79 -5.00 5.15
N ASN A 289 -53.14 -5.86 6.11
CA ASN A 289 -54.53 -6.21 6.39
C ASN A 289 -55.33 -4.99 6.88
N ILE A 290 -54.76 -4.14 7.74
CA ILE A 290 -55.41 -2.90 8.21
C ILE A 290 -55.61 -1.91 7.06
N ILE A 291 -54.67 -1.79 6.13
CA ILE A 291 -54.79 -0.91 4.95
C ILE A 291 -55.85 -1.46 3.99
N THR A 292 -55.89 -2.78 3.73
CA THR A 292 -56.96 -3.37 2.92
C THR A 292 -58.33 -3.22 3.57
N ASP A 293 -58.42 -3.43 4.89
CA ASP A 293 -59.65 -3.25 5.66
C ASP A 293 -60.05 -1.76 5.72
N LYS A 294 -59.10 -0.82 5.74
CA LYS A 294 -59.37 0.62 5.65
C LYS A 294 -59.74 1.09 4.24
N ILE A 295 -59.21 0.48 3.19
CA ILE A 295 -59.63 0.78 1.80
C ILE A 295 -61.06 0.26 1.54
N GLU A 296 -61.44 -0.86 2.16
CA GLU A 296 -62.84 -1.33 2.18
C GLU A 296 -63.72 -0.55 3.18
N GLY A 297 -63.10 0.14 4.15
CA GLY A 297 -63.76 0.74 5.31
C GLY A 297 -63.71 2.26 5.45
N THR A 298 -63.15 3.03 4.50
CA THR A 298 -63.19 4.51 4.57
C THR A 298 -64.59 5.07 4.27
N SER A 299 -65.48 4.92 5.25
CA SER A 299 -66.20 6.05 5.83
C SER A 299 -65.74 6.20 7.29
N ASP A 300 -65.13 7.35 7.56
CA ASP A 300 -64.99 8.01 8.85
C ASP A 300 -63.75 7.77 9.75
N GLU A 301 -63.04 8.91 9.87
CA GLU A 301 -62.35 9.51 11.00
C GLU A 301 -61.01 8.94 11.49
N LEU A 302 -59.98 9.74 11.18
CA LEU A 302 -58.61 9.71 11.68
C LEU A 302 -58.51 10.47 13.00
N THR A 303 -57.89 9.86 14.00
CA THR A 303 -57.21 10.58 15.08
C THR A 303 -55.79 10.03 15.20
N GLU A 304 -54.82 10.90 14.88
CA GLU A 304 -53.39 10.68 15.07
C GLU A 304 -52.99 10.94 16.53
N GLN A 305 -52.08 10.11 17.05
CA GLN A 305 -51.11 10.51 18.08
C GLN A 305 -49.76 9.83 17.81
N PRO A 306 -48.63 10.46 18.20
CA PRO A 306 -47.33 10.24 17.59
C PRO A 306 -46.53 9.12 18.28
N GLU A 307 -45.82 8.32 17.49
CA GLU A 307 -44.79 7.39 17.99
C GLU A 307 -43.45 8.13 18.14
N GLU A 308 -42.80 7.91 19.27
CA GLU A 308 -41.47 8.45 19.60
C GLU A 308 -40.39 7.79 18.73
N ASP A 309 -39.64 8.61 18.02
CA ASP A 309 -38.45 8.22 17.26
C ASP A 309 -37.40 7.58 18.19
N MET A 310 -37.10 6.29 17.98
CA MET A 310 -35.87 5.67 18.48
C MET A 310 -34.81 5.68 17.38
N ASP A 311 -33.95 6.70 17.40
CA ASP A 311 -32.70 6.73 16.67
C ASP A 311 -31.77 5.61 17.16
N LEU A 312 -31.78 4.47 16.47
CA LEU A 312 -30.74 3.46 16.62
C LEU A 312 -29.58 3.81 15.68
N VAL A 313 -28.73 4.74 16.12
CA VAL A 313 -27.39 4.92 15.55
C VAL A 313 -26.58 3.70 15.99
N ILE A 314 -26.17 2.86 15.04
CA ILE A 314 -25.11 1.88 15.31
C ILE A 314 -23.84 2.72 15.47
N ASP A 315 -23.40 2.91 16.72
CA ASP A 315 -22.05 3.37 17.00
C ASP A 315 -21.08 2.42 16.30
N MET A 316 -20.52 2.90 15.21
CA MET A 316 -19.50 2.22 14.46
C MET A 316 -18.15 2.50 15.12
N ASP A 317 -18.06 2.18 16.42
CA ASP A 317 -16.79 2.11 17.12
C ASP A 317 -16.12 0.79 16.73
N VAL A 318 -15.44 0.84 15.60
CA VAL A 318 -14.30 -0.03 15.33
C VAL A 318 -13.14 0.89 15.03
N GLU A 319 -12.18 0.90 15.96
CA GLU A 319 -10.90 1.58 15.90
C GLU A 319 -10.28 1.47 14.49
N VAL A 320 -10.43 2.53 13.71
CA VAL A 320 -9.53 2.83 12.60
C VAL A 320 -8.37 3.59 13.22
N GLY A 321 -7.33 2.85 13.59
CA GLY A 321 -6.07 3.44 13.99
C GLY A 321 -5.41 4.13 12.81
N ASP A 322 -5.72 5.41 12.62
CA ASP A 322 -4.80 6.39 12.08
C ASP A 322 -4.44 7.35 13.21
N ILE A 323 -3.25 7.17 13.79
CA ILE A 323 -2.60 8.22 14.57
C ILE A 323 -1.28 8.54 13.87
N ASP A 324 -1.29 9.73 13.27
CA ASP A 324 -0.13 10.57 13.03
C ASP A 324 0.79 10.58 14.25
N VAL A 325 2.04 10.15 14.06
CA VAL A 325 3.08 10.29 15.08
C VAL A 325 3.65 11.71 14.99
N GLU A 326 2.94 12.67 15.59
CA GLU A 326 3.57 13.88 16.09
C GLU A 326 3.30 14.03 17.60
N ASN A 327 4.39 13.89 18.36
CA ASN A 327 4.68 14.47 19.67
C ASN A 327 3.49 14.88 20.57
N ALA A 328 3.25 14.07 21.60
CA ALA A 328 2.81 14.61 22.89
C ALA A 328 3.35 13.73 24.02
N SER A 329 4.21 14.34 24.82
CA SER A 329 4.80 13.87 26.06
C SER A 329 3.75 13.53 27.13
N GLU A 330 4.11 12.52 27.93
CA GLU A 330 3.83 12.35 29.36
C GLU A 330 2.55 12.96 29.93
N GLU A 331 1.64 12.11 30.40
CA GLU A 331 1.06 12.30 31.74
C GLU A 331 0.73 10.95 32.38
N ARG A 332 1.51 10.62 33.42
CA ARG A 332 1.26 9.49 34.33
C ARG A 332 0.09 9.85 35.25
N VAL A 333 -0.96 9.03 35.25
CA VAL A 333 -1.93 9.01 36.35
C VAL A 333 -1.67 7.75 37.21
N PRO A 334 -1.18 7.90 38.45
CA PRO A 334 -0.89 6.76 39.32
C PRO A 334 -2.16 6.31 40.07
N GLY A 335 -2.42 5.00 40.09
CA GLY A 335 -3.18 4.40 41.19
C GLY A 335 -4.55 3.79 40.88
N GLN A 336 -4.72 3.07 39.78
CA GLN A 336 -5.73 2.00 39.73
C GLN A 336 -5.00 0.66 39.82
N ASN A 337 -5.26 -0.10 40.89
CA ASN A 337 -4.89 -1.52 40.94
C ASN A 337 -5.61 -2.20 39.76
N LEU A 338 -4.86 -2.52 38.72
CA LEU A 338 -5.39 -3.16 37.53
C LEU A 338 -5.72 -4.62 37.88
N ASP A 339 -6.99 -4.98 37.77
CA ASP A 339 -7.44 -6.35 37.96
C ASP A 339 -6.80 -7.30 36.92
N ILE A 340 -6.43 -8.50 37.35
CA ILE A 340 -5.74 -9.48 36.50
C ILE A 340 -6.62 -9.90 35.32
N GLU A 341 -7.94 -9.94 35.50
CA GLU A 341 -8.88 -10.31 34.43
C GLU A 341 -8.90 -9.26 33.31
N THR A 342 -8.86 -7.98 33.67
CA THR A 342 -8.76 -6.87 32.71
C THR A 342 -7.39 -6.86 32.03
N ALA A 343 -6.31 -7.05 32.79
CA ALA A 343 -4.97 -7.15 32.23
C ALA A 343 -4.85 -8.29 31.21
N LEU A 344 -5.46 -9.45 31.49
CA LEU A 344 -5.50 -10.59 30.56
C LEU A 344 -6.30 -10.28 29.28
N LYS A 345 -7.44 -9.61 29.38
CA LYS A 345 -8.25 -9.22 28.21
C LYS A 345 -7.49 -8.27 27.31
N GLU A 346 -6.93 -7.21 27.88
CA GLU A 346 -6.17 -6.20 27.13
C GLU A 346 -4.90 -6.79 26.52
N SER A 347 -4.21 -7.67 27.23
CA SER A 347 -2.99 -8.29 26.72
C SER A 347 -3.27 -9.28 25.60
N LYS A 348 -4.39 -10.01 25.63
CA LYS A 348 -4.86 -10.83 24.49
C LYS A 348 -5.17 -9.98 23.26
N VAL A 349 -5.75 -8.79 23.45
CA VAL A 349 -5.96 -7.84 22.37
C VAL A 349 -4.61 -7.42 21.78
N PHE A 350 -3.64 -7.00 22.61
CA PHE A 350 -2.30 -6.64 22.13
C PHE A 350 -1.60 -7.79 21.39
N MET A 351 -1.72 -9.04 21.86
CA MET A 351 -1.21 -10.22 21.16
C MET A 351 -1.82 -10.40 19.77
N SER A 352 -3.14 -10.19 19.62
CA SER A 352 -3.83 -10.30 18.33
C SER A 352 -3.36 -9.27 17.29
N TYR A 353 -2.89 -8.12 17.76
CA TYR A 353 -2.32 -7.05 16.93
C TYR A 353 -0.78 -7.11 16.81
N ARG A 354 -0.14 -8.18 17.32
CA ARG A 354 1.33 -8.36 17.33
C ARG A 354 2.09 -7.26 18.08
N LEU A 355 1.46 -6.63 19.06
CA LEU A 355 2.07 -5.62 19.92
C LEU A 355 2.61 -6.28 21.20
N PHE A 356 3.60 -7.16 21.04
CA PHE A 356 4.08 -8.06 22.09
C PHE A 356 4.67 -7.31 23.30
N ASP A 357 5.47 -6.26 23.07
CA ASP A 357 6.04 -5.43 24.14
C ASP A 357 4.94 -4.83 25.04
N LYS A 358 3.87 -4.33 24.43
CA LYS A 358 2.73 -3.73 25.14
C LYS A 358 1.92 -4.79 25.90
N ALA A 359 1.77 -5.99 25.35
CA ALA A 359 1.13 -7.11 26.04
C ALA A 359 1.91 -7.51 27.29
N ILE A 360 3.25 -7.56 27.19
CA ILE A 360 4.15 -7.89 28.29
C ILE A 360 4.12 -6.81 29.37
N ASP A 361 4.32 -5.55 28.99
CA ASP A 361 4.29 -4.41 29.92
C ASP A 361 2.97 -4.32 30.67
N ARG A 362 1.85 -4.60 29.97
CA ARG A 362 0.53 -4.54 30.56
C ARG A 362 0.31 -5.65 31.59
N LEU A 363 0.72 -6.90 31.31
CA LEU A 363 0.65 -7.99 32.29
C LEU A 363 1.59 -7.74 33.48
N GLN A 364 2.82 -7.29 33.23
CA GLN A 364 3.80 -7.05 34.28
C GLN A 364 3.45 -5.87 35.19
N SER A 365 2.59 -4.96 34.73
CA SER A 365 2.04 -3.86 35.54
C SER A 365 1.05 -4.32 36.62
N CYS A 366 0.51 -5.55 36.52
CA CYS A 366 -0.31 -6.16 37.55
C CYS A 366 0.55 -6.75 38.68
N ARG A 367 0.06 -6.89 39.91
CA ARG A 367 0.81 -7.55 40.99
C ARG A 367 0.66 -9.07 40.99
N ASP A 368 -0.46 -9.57 40.46
CA ASP A 368 -0.87 -10.97 40.60
C ASP A 368 -0.60 -11.82 39.35
N TRP A 369 0.04 -11.29 38.30
CA TRP A 369 0.30 -12.03 37.06
C TRP A 369 1.13 -13.30 37.26
N ARG A 370 2.01 -13.33 38.27
CA ARG A 370 2.82 -14.53 38.59
C ARG A 370 2.00 -15.71 39.09
N ASN A 371 0.77 -15.46 39.53
CA ASN A 371 -0.13 -16.48 40.08
C ASN A 371 -1.18 -16.95 39.06
N SER A 372 -1.24 -16.35 37.86
CA SER A 372 -2.12 -16.78 36.77
C SER A 372 -1.33 -17.58 35.73
N PRO A 373 -1.65 -18.87 35.53
CA PRO A 373 -1.09 -19.68 34.45
C PRO A 373 -1.28 -19.02 33.08
N GLU A 374 -2.44 -18.42 32.84
CA GLU A 374 -2.79 -17.77 31.57
C GLU A 374 -1.95 -16.52 31.32
N ALA A 375 -1.59 -15.77 32.35
CA ALA A 375 -0.70 -14.62 32.22
C ALA A 375 0.72 -15.05 31.89
N LEU A 376 1.18 -16.16 32.47
CA LEU A 376 2.50 -16.72 32.18
C LEU A 376 2.59 -17.25 30.74
N ASP A 377 1.54 -17.91 30.25
CA ASP A 377 1.48 -18.40 28.86
C ASP A 377 1.58 -17.24 27.85
N ILE A 378 0.83 -16.15 28.08
CA ILE A 378 0.88 -14.96 27.22
C ILE A 378 2.25 -14.28 27.27
N LEU A 379 2.88 -14.21 28.45
CA LEU A 379 4.22 -13.63 28.58
C LEU A 379 5.26 -14.47 27.84
N ILE A 380 5.22 -15.80 27.97
CA ILE A 380 6.12 -16.72 27.27
C ILE A 380 5.94 -16.57 25.75
N GLU A 381 4.70 -16.56 25.28
CA GLU A 381 4.39 -16.38 23.85
C GLU A 381 4.88 -15.02 23.34
N GLY A 382 4.66 -13.95 24.10
CA GLY A 382 5.14 -12.61 23.77
C GLY A 382 6.66 -12.52 23.68
N PHE A 383 7.39 -13.08 24.65
CA PHE A 383 8.86 -13.09 24.64
C PHE A 383 9.45 -13.94 23.50
N ILE A 384 8.83 -15.08 23.18
CA ILE A 384 9.22 -15.92 22.03
C ILE A 384 9.09 -15.14 20.72
N GLU A 385 7.97 -14.44 20.51
CA GLU A 385 7.73 -13.66 19.28
C GLU A 385 8.64 -12.44 19.16
N LEU A 386 9.12 -11.88 20.28
CA LEU A 386 10.15 -10.84 20.32
C LEU A 386 11.58 -11.36 20.13
N GLY A 387 11.77 -12.68 20.16
CA GLY A 387 13.10 -13.30 20.05
C GLY A 387 13.96 -13.12 21.31
N GLU A 388 13.35 -12.76 22.43
CA GLU A 388 13.99 -12.65 23.73
C GLU A 388 13.74 -13.95 24.50
N MET A 389 14.74 -14.85 24.53
CA MET A 389 14.70 -16.08 25.34
C MET A 389 15.30 -15.87 26.72
#